data_AF-A0A0C2TT64-F1
#
_entry.id   AF-A0A0C2TT64-F1
#
_cell.length_a   1.000
_cell.length_b   1.000
_cell.length_c   1.000
_cell.angle_alpha   90.00
_cell.angle_beta   90.00
_cell.angle_gamma   90.00
#
_symmetry.space_group_name_H-M   'P 1'
#
loop_
_entity.id
_entity.type
_entity.pdbx_description
1 polymer ?
#
loop_
_entity_poly.entity_id
_entity_poly.type
_entity_poly.pdbx_seq_one_letter_code
_entity_poly.pdbx_strand_id
1 'polypeptide(L)'
;DADIILVSGDKPTSEAKSFYAHRTILAAASPFFRDMFTLPQPARPTNESDVDINGVPRIRLTETHVVLSLLLHLVYPFPKPKINAETFPLPLFSELLDAAAKYDLYFPLAFLRSTLISPEAGYITKDPTRVYAVAYRHDLETEAKEAMRWVVKTGVDVSSQPLEDEWKYVSAWEYRRLEKWVRETRKRVADTVTTWFRQQLAQLPTCMECNGSLYQRRDEPKWWLEFKKRMNEAQGVGMGGTDGMFEMSFLADVVKECGCPRCAGSVMISAQYLHELKAYID
;
A
#
# COMPACT_ATOMS: atom_id res chain seq x y z
N ASP A 1 10.06 14.65 -36.38
CA ASP A 1 8.88 15.42 -35.96
C ASP A 1 7.74 14.52 -35.56
N ALA A 2 6.86 15.02 -34.69
CA ALA A 2 5.68 14.31 -34.20
C ALA A 2 4.66 14.09 -35.32
N ASP A 3 4.04 12.91 -35.35
CA ASP A 3 3.06 12.49 -36.37
C ASP A 3 1.64 12.34 -35.80
N ILE A 4 1.45 12.73 -34.53
CA ILE A 4 0.17 12.77 -33.84
C ILE A 4 0.20 13.78 -32.69
N ILE A 5 -0.95 14.42 -32.46
CA ILE A 5 -1.17 15.30 -31.30
C ILE A 5 -2.26 14.71 -30.42
N LEU A 6 -1.94 14.44 -29.16
CA LEU A 6 -2.93 14.04 -28.16
C LEU A 6 -3.43 15.28 -27.44
N VAL A 7 -4.75 15.47 -27.36
CA VAL A 7 -5.39 16.61 -26.70
C VAL A 7 -6.07 16.12 -25.43
N SER A 8 -5.76 16.74 -24.29
CA SER A 8 -6.34 16.35 -23.00
C SER A 8 -7.83 16.63 -22.91
N GLY A 9 -8.51 15.84 -22.07
CA GLY A 9 -9.93 15.94 -21.75
C GLY A 9 -10.20 16.80 -20.52
N ASP A 10 -9.45 17.88 -20.33
CA ASP A 10 -9.67 18.76 -19.18
C ASP A 10 -11.07 19.39 -19.22
N LYS A 11 -11.60 19.76 -18.03
CA LYS A 11 -12.95 20.33 -17.91
C LYS A 11 -13.10 21.58 -18.80
N PRO A 12 -14.31 21.91 -19.27
CA PRO A 12 -14.55 23.04 -20.18
C PRO A 12 -14.06 24.40 -19.66
N THR A 13 -13.92 24.55 -18.35
CA THR A 13 -13.42 25.75 -17.68
C THR A 13 -11.89 25.91 -17.74
N SER A 14 -11.17 24.93 -18.28
CA SER A 14 -9.72 24.92 -18.44
C SER A 14 -9.35 24.62 -19.89
N GLU A 15 -8.35 25.31 -20.42
CA GLU A 15 -7.85 25.06 -21.77
C GLU A 15 -7.20 23.66 -21.86
N ALA A 16 -7.73 22.83 -22.74
CA ALA A 16 -7.14 21.54 -23.07
C ALA A 16 -5.70 21.70 -23.59
N LYS A 17 -4.79 20.88 -23.05
CA LYS A 17 -3.37 20.86 -23.44
C LYS A 17 -3.14 19.88 -24.58
N SER A 18 -2.21 20.23 -25.45
CA SER A 18 -1.82 19.43 -26.62
C SER A 18 -0.43 18.84 -26.40
N PHE A 19 -0.29 17.54 -26.63
CA PHE A 19 0.94 16.77 -26.48
C PHE A 19 1.36 16.21 -27.83
N TYR A 20 2.51 16.63 -28.32
CA TYR A 20 3.09 16.14 -29.56
C TYR A 20 3.75 14.78 -29.30
N ALA A 21 3.35 13.76 -30.07
CA ALA A 21 3.78 12.38 -29.88
C ALA A 21 4.07 11.68 -31.22
N HIS A 22 4.51 10.43 -31.11
CA HIS A 22 4.92 9.56 -32.19
C HIS A 22 4.10 8.28 -32.13
N ARG A 23 3.36 7.98 -33.21
CA ARG A 23 2.53 6.77 -33.34
C ARG A 23 3.36 5.51 -33.15
N THR A 24 4.60 5.49 -33.65
CA THR A 24 5.52 4.35 -33.53
C THR A 24 5.82 4.00 -32.07
N ILE A 25 6.09 4.99 -31.23
CA ILE A 25 6.37 4.78 -29.79
C ILE A 25 5.10 4.33 -29.07
N LEU A 26 3.97 4.99 -29.32
CA LEU A 26 2.69 4.63 -28.69
C LEU A 26 2.25 3.22 -29.08
N ALA A 27 2.36 2.84 -30.36
CA ALA A 27 2.03 1.50 -30.87
C ALA A 27 2.98 0.42 -30.33
N ALA A 28 4.25 0.74 -30.11
CA ALA A 28 5.20 -0.19 -29.50
C ALA A 28 4.88 -0.43 -28.01
N ALA A 29 4.42 0.60 -27.30
CA ALA A 29 4.12 0.53 -25.87
C ALA A 29 2.73 -0.03 -25.54
N SER A 30 1.78 0.05 -26.47
CA SER A 30 0.36 -0.26 -26.25
C SER A 30 -0.26 -1.00 -27.45
N PRO A 31 -0.78 -2.22 -27.23
CA PRO A 31 -1.64 -2.90 -28.19
C PRO A 31 -2.84 -2.05 -28.61
N PHE A 32 -3.48 -1.36 -27.68
CA PHE A 32 -4.61 -0.47 -27.96
C PHE A 32 -4.25 0.59 -29.00
N PHE A 33 -3.14 1.33 -28.81
CA PHE A 33 -2.73 2.36 -29.75
C PHE A 33 -2.30 1.77 -31.09
N ARG A 34 -1.59 0.63 -31.08
CA ARG A 34 -1.20 -0.08 -32.31
C ARG A 34 -2.44 -0.39 -33.15
N ASP A 35 -3.44 -1.01 -32.56
CA ASP A 35 -4.64 -1.45 -33.26
C ASP A 35 -5.48 -0.24 -33.69
N MET A 36 -5.62 0.79 -32.82
CA MET A 36 -6.30 2.05 -33.15
C MET A 36 -5.71 2.74 -34.37
N PHE A 37 -4.38 2.74 -34.54
CA PHE A 37 -3.74 3.37 -35.70
C PHE A 37 -3.91 2.58 -37.00
N THR A 38 -4.33 1.30 -36.95
CA THR A 38 -4.66 0.52 -38.15
C THR A 38 -6.07 0.77 -38.68
N LEU A 39 -6.93 1.41 -37.88
CA LEU A 39 -8.31 1.66 -38.26
C LEU A 39 -8.41 2.63 -39.45
N PRO A 40 -9.33 2.41 -40.40
CA PRO A 40 -9.56 3.32 -41.51
C PRO A 40 -9.95 4.71 -40.98
N GLN A 41 -9.17 5.74 -41.33
CA GLN A 41 -9.49 7.12 -41.03
C GLN A 41 -10.43 7.68 -42.11
N PRO A 42 -11.41 8.54 -41.76
CA PRO A 42 -12.23 9.21 -42.75
C PRO A 42 -11.38 10.04 -43.71
N ALA A 43 -11.68 9.98 -45.01
CA ALA A 43 -10.88 10.60 -46.07
C ALA A 43 -10.79 12.13 -46.00
N ARG A 44 -11.63 12.77 -45.17
CA ARG A 44 -11.58 14.19 -44.85
C ARG A 44 -11.77 14.36 -43.34
N PRO A 45 -10.99 15.25 -42.69
CA PRO A 45 -11.25 15.61 -41.30
C PRO A 45 -12.65 16.21 -41.21
N THR A 46 -13.43 15.72 -40.26
CA THR A 46 -14.81 16.15 -40.03
C THR A 46 -14.88 17.60 -39.55
N ASN A 47 -13.85 18.08 -38.85
CA ASN A 47 -13.71 19.44 -38.39
C ASN A 47 -12.28 19.96 -38.63
N GLU A 48 -12.12 21.26 -38.87
CA GLU A 48 -10.79 21.91 -38.95
C GLU A 48 -9.99 21.77 -37.64
N SER A 49 -10.66 21.51 -36.51
CA SER A 49 -10.00 21.29 -35.21
C SER A 49 -9.38 19.91 -35.03
N ASP A 50 -9.57 19.00 -35.99
CA ASP A 50 -9.10 17.60 -35.91
C ASP A 50 -7.69 17.44 -36.48
N VAL A 51 -7.11 18.52 -37.02
CA VAL A 51 -5.78 18.56 -37.64
C VAL A 51 -5.09 19.87 -37.23
N ASP A 52 -3.76 19.88 -37.08
CA ASP A 52 -3.02 21.12 -36.88
C ASP A 52 -2.70 21.85 -38.20
N ILE A 53 -2.03 23.01 -38.09
CA ILE A 53 -1.63 23.83 -39.25
C ILE A 53 -0.71 23.10 -40.25
N ASN A 54 -0.06 22.01 -39.83
CA ASN A 54 0.89 21.24 -40.62
C ASN A 54 0.29 19.93 -41.14
N GLY A 55 -1.00 19.65 -40.90
CA GLY A 55 -1.63 18.40 -41.32
C GLY A 55 -1.52 17.26 -40.29
N VAL A 56 -1.01 17.51 -39.08
CA VAL A 56 -0.84 16.49 -38.03
C VAL A 56 -2.18 16.22 -37.35
N PRO A 57 -2.63 14.95 -37.27
CA PRO A 57 -3.93 14.60 -36.70
C PRO A 57 -3.97 14.78 -35.19
N ARG A 58 -5.10 15.31 -34.70
CA ARG A 58 -5.39 15.57 -33.28
C ARG A 58 -6.37 14.53 -32.75
N ILE A 59 -5.99 13.82 -31.69
CA ILE A 59 -6.86 12.88 -30.99
C ILE A 59 -7.22 13.44 -29.63
N ARG A 60 -8.51 13.67 -29.38
CA ARG A 60 -9.03 14.10 -28.08
C ARG A 60 -9.19 12.89 -27.17
N LEU A 61 -8.61 12.97 -25.98
CA LEU A 61 -8.67 11.94 -24.96
C LEU A 61 -9.53 12.41 -23.79
N THR A 62 -9.90 11.50 -22.90
CA THR A 62 -10.74 11.81 -21.72
C THR A 62 -9.91 12.17 -20.50
N GLU A 63 -8.63 11.83 -20.49
CA GLU A 63 -7.73 12.02 -19.38
C GLU A 63 -7.27 13.48 -19.29
N THR A 64 -7.07 13.94 -18.05
CA THR A 64 -6.55 15.27 -17.77
C THR A 64 -5.12 15.43 -18.31
N HIS A 65 -4.69 16.67 -18.52
CA HIS A 65 -3.32 16.94 -18.95
C HIS A 65 -2.27 16.40 -17.97
N VAL A 66 -2.57 16.31 -16.67
CA VAL A 66 -1.66 15.78 -15.66
C VAL A 66 -1.46 14.27 -15.85
N VAL A 67 -2.55 13.52 -16.01
CA VAL A 67 -2.52 12.07 -16.24
C VAL A 67 -1.82 11.75 -17.56
N LEU A 68 -2.18 12.45 -18.64
CA LEU A 68 -1.55 12.24 -19.95
C LEU A 68 -0.05 12.55 -19.94
N SER A 69 0.34 13.65 -19.30
CA SER A 69 1.75 14.00 -19.16
C SER A 69 2.53 12.87 -18.49
N LEU A 70 2.03 12.34 -17.37
CA LEU A 70 2.70 11.25 -16.64
C LEU A 70 2.74 9.94 -17.43
N LEU A 71 1.65 9.57 -18.11
CA LEU A 71 1.65 8.39 -18.99
C LEU A 71 2.70 8.52 -20.10
N LEU A 72 2.77 9.67 -20.75
CA LEU A 72 3.76 9.91 -21.80
C LEU A 72 5.19 9.85 -21.25
N HIS A 73 5.46 10.40 -20.07
CA HIS A 73 6.78 10.26 -19.42
C HIS A 73 7.15 8.81 -19.12
N LEU A 74 6.17 7.94 -18.82
CA LEU A 74 6.40 6.51 -18.59
C LEU A 74 6.59 5.70 -19.87
N VAL A 75 6.03 6.17 -20.99
CA VAL A 75 6.09 5.50 -22.30
C VAL A 75 7.31 5.93 -23.11
N TYR A 76 7.70 7.20 -23.01
CA TYR A 76 8.85 7.74 -23.71
C TYR A 76 10.15 7.48 -22.92
N PRO A 77 11.31 7.53 -23.58
CA PRO A 77 12.62 7.34 -22.93
C PRO A 77 13.03 8.56 -22.09
N PHE A 78 12.17 8.97 -21.16
CA PHE A 78 12.46 9.97 -20.14
C PHE A 78 12.85 9.29 -18.81
N PRO A 79 13.53 10.00 -17.92
CA PRO A 79 13.65 9.57 -16.53
C PRO A 79 12.27 9.32 -15.93
N LYS A 80 12.10 8.21 -15.22
CA LYS A 80 10.83 7.87 -14.59
C LYS A 80 10.41 8.98 -13.62
N PRO A 81 9.14 9.42 -13.64
CA PRO A 81 8.66 10.43 -12.72
C PRO A 81 8.70 9.91 -11.29
N LYS A 82 9.02 10.80 -10.33
CA LYS A 82 8.89 10.50 -8.91
C LYS A 82 7.42 10.64 -8.51
N ILE A 83 6.77 9.52 -8.27
CA ILE A 83 5.38 9.45 -7.81
C ILE A 83 5.39 9.00 -6.35
N ASN A 84 4.89 9.84 -5.45
CA ASN A 84 4.80 9.54 -4.02
C ASN A 84 3.57 10.21 -3.39
N ALA A 85 3.20 9.76 -2.19
CA ALA A 85 2.02 10.19 -1.47
C ALA A 85 2.04 11.66 -1.00
N GLU A 86 3.18 12.35 -1.07
CA GLU A 86 3.32 13.76 -0.70
C GLU A 86 3.00 14.67 -1.89
N THR A 87 3.54 14.35 -3.07
CA THR A 87 3.41 15.19 -4.27
C THR A 87 2.28 14.76 -5.19
N PHE A 88 1.82 13.51 -5.08
CA PHE A 88 0.84 12.94 -5.99
C PHE A 88 -0.26 12.19 -5.23
N PRO A 89 -1.47 12.77 -5.12
CA PRO A 89 -2.53 12.24 -4.27
C PRO A 89 -3.17 10.97 -4.86
N LEU A 90 -3.67 10.11 -3.98
CA LEU A 90 -4.20 8.78 -4.33
C LEU A 90 -5.39 8.79 -5.33
N PRO A 91 -6.32 9.77 -5.31
CA PRO A 91 -7.35 9.87 -6.34
C PRO A 91 -6.77 10.04 -7.76
N LEU A 92 -5.77 10.91 -7.90
CA LEU A 92 -5.09 11.14 -9.18
C LEU A 92 -4.24 9.93 -9.59
N PHE A 93 -3.70 9.20 -8.61
CA PHE A 93 -3.05 7.90 -8.84
C PHE A 93 -4.03 6.85 -9.39
N SER A 94 -5.25 6.83 -8.88
CA SER A 94 -6.31 5.94 -9.38
C SER A 94 -6.70 6.30 -10.82
N GLU A 95 -6.82 7.59 -11.15
CA GLU A 95 -7.04 8.04 -12.54
C GLU A 95 -5.90 7.62 -13.48
N LEU A 96 -4.65 7.67 -12.99
CA LEU A 96 -3.48 7.24 -13.75
C LEU A 96 -3.47 5.72 -13.98
N LEU A 97 -3.87 4.92 -12.97
CA LEU A 97 -4.09 3.48 -13.11
C LEU A 97 -5.21 3.17 -14.11
N ASP A 98 -6.35 3.86 -14.02
CA ASP A 98 -7.48 3.72 -14.95
C ASP A 98 -7.01 3.95 -16.39
N ALA A 99 -6.25 5.02 -16.61
CA ALA A 99 -5.76 5.36 -17.94
C ALA A 99 -4.70 4.37 -18.46
N ALA A 100 -3.78 3.92 -17.61
CA ALA A 100 -2.81 2.88 -17.97
C ALA A 100 -3.49 1.56 -18.36
N ALA A 101 -4.53 1.16 -17.62
CA ALA A 101 -5.33 -0.02 -17.94
C ALA A 101 -6.15 0.18 -19.22
N LYS A 102 -6.83 1.32 -19.37
CA LYS A 102 -7.63 1.68 -20.56
C LYS A 102 -6.83 1.61 -21.85
N TYR A 103 -5.59 2.10 -21.82
CA TYR A 103 -4.71 2.10 -22.98
C TYR A 103 -3.82 0.86 -23.08
N ASP A 104 -4.08 -0.18 -22.28
CA ASP A 104 -3.31 -1.44 -22.28
C ASP A 104 -1.78 -1.21 -22.21
N LEU A 105 -1.38 -0.35 -21.28
CA LEU A 105 0.01 0.06 -21.09
C LEU A 105 0.68 -0.80 -20.02
N TYR A 106 1.20 -1.96 -20.44
CA TYR A 106 1.79 -2.96 -19.53
C TYR A 106 2.87 -2.40 -18.60
N PHE A 107 3.87 -1.69 -19.15
CA PHE A 107 5.00 -1.19 -18.35
C PHE A 107 4.57 -0.08 -17.37
N PRO A 108 3.83 0.97 -17.79
CA PRO A 108 3.24 1.93 -16.85
C PRO A 108 2.40 1.27 -15.76
N LEU A 109 1.54 0.30 -16.10
CA LEU A 109 0.73 -0.40 -15.12
C LEU A 109 1.59 -1.16 -14.09
N ALA A 110 2.60 -1.92 -14.54
CA ALA A 110 3.52 -2.61 -13.64
C ALA A 110 4.31 -1.66 -12.73
N PHE A 111 4.75 -0.52 -13.27
CA PHE A 111 5.40 0.53 -12.49
C PHE A 111 4.49 1.06 -11.39
N LEU A 112 3.26 1.48 -11.74
CA LEU A 112 2.28 2.02 -10.79
C LEU A 112 1.93 1.00 -9.71
N ARG A 113 1.68 -0.26 -10.08
CA ARG A 113 1.43 -1.35 -9.12
C ARG A 113 2.55 -1.46 -8.09
N SER A 114 3.81 -1.46 -8.54
CA SER A 114 4.97 -1.50 -7.63
C SER A 114 5.09 -0.25 -6.76
N THR A 115 4.77 0.93 -7.30
CA THR A 115 4.79 2.21 -6.57
C THR A 115 3.71 2.25 -5.49
N LEU A 116 2.51 1.73 -5.76
CA LEU A 116 1.38 1.76 -4.84
C LEU A 116 1.69 1.05 -3.50
N ILE A 117 2.43 -0.06 -3.56
CA ILE A 117 2.81 -0.87 -2.40
C ILE A 117 4.24 -0.61 -1.91
N SER A 118 5.00 0.28 -2.56
CA SER A 118 6.36 0.59 -2.15
C SER A 118 6.35 1.47 -0.90
N PRO A 119 7.05 1.09 0.19
CA PRO A 119 7.18 1.94 1.37
C PRO A 119 7.84 3.29 1.07
N GLU A 120 8.74 3.35 0.09
CA GLU A 120 9.44 4.57 -0.32
C GLU A 120 8.51 5.59 -0.99
N ALA A 121 7.46 5.12 -1.68
CA ALA A 121 6.46 5.97 -2.29
C ALA A 121 5.46 6.52 -1.25
N GLY A 122 5.40 5.93 -0.06
CA GLY A 122 4.66 6.46 1.09
C GLY A 122 3.15 6.18 1.09
N TYR A 123 2.55 5.63 0.04
CA TYR A 123 1.11 5.37 0.00
C TYR A 123 0.69 4.32 1.04
N ILE A 124 1.35 3.16 1.00
CA ILE A 124 1.03 2.03 1.87
C ILE A 124 1.37 2.27 3.34
N THR A 125 2.38 3.10 3.61
CA THR A 125 2.79 3.46 4.98
C THR A 125 1.87 4.53 5.59
N LYS A 126 1.35 5.44 4.76
CA LYS A 126 0.46 6.52 5.19
C LYS A 126 -0.97 6.06 5.40
N ASP A 127 -1.53 5.31 4.45
CA ASP A 127 -2.90 4.80 4.54
C ASP A 127 -3.07 3.47 3.79
N PRO A 128 -2.72 2.34 4.44
CA PRO A 128 -2.85 1.03 3.83
C PRO A 128 -4.32 0.63 3.57
N THR A 129 -5.28 1.24 4.26
CA THR A 129 -6.70 0.92 4.08
C THR A 129 -7.24 1.51 2.77
N ARG A 130 -6.85 2.74 2.42
CA ARG A 130 -7.16 3.33 1.12
C ARG A 130 -6.41 2.64 -0.01
N VAL A 131 -5.15 2.24 0.22
CA VAL A 131 -4.41 1.44 -0.78
C VAL A 131 -5.12 0.13 -1.07
N TYR A 132 -5.68 -0.54 -0.06
CA TYR A 132 -6.51 -1.71 -0.26
C TYR A 132 -7.76 -1.40 -1.11
N ALA A 133 -8.45 -0.30 -0.84
CA ALA A 133 -9.63 0.10 -1.62
C ALA A 133 -9.29 0.37 -3.10
N VAL A 134 -8.17 1.04 -3.38
CA VAL A 134 -7.65 1.23 -4.74
C VAL A 134 -7.31 -0.11 -5.38
N ALA A 135 -6.53 -0.95 -4.70
CA ALA A 135 -6.12 -2.25 -5.22
C ALA A 135 -7.34 -3.13 -5.54
N TYR A 136 -8.36 -3.13 -4.69
CA TYR A 136 -9.61 -3.84 -4.92
C TYR A 136 -10.36 -3.30 -6.14
N ARG A 137 -10.51 -1.97 -6.25
CA ARG A 137 -11.18 -1.32 -7.38
C ARG A 137 -10.57 -1.70 -8.74
N HIS A 138 -9.26 -1.88 -8.79
CA HIS A 138 -8.51 -2.17 -10.02
C HIS A 138 -8.16 -3.67 -10.17
N ASP A 139 -8.80 -4.57 -9.41
CA ASP A 139 -8.58 -6.02 -9.46
C ASP A 139 -7.10 -6.43 -9.21
N LEU A 140 -6.38 -5.65 -8.40
CA LEU A 140 -4.97 -5.84 -8.05
C LEU A 140 -4.84 -6.74 -6.81
N GLU A 141 -5.17 -8.03 -6.95
CA GLU A 141 -5.24 -8.96 -5.80
C GLU A 141 -3.96 -9.06 -4.97
N THR A 142 -2.80 -9.03 -5.63
CA THR A 142 -1.49 -9.12 -4.95
C THR A 142 -1.22 -7.90 -4.08
N GLU A 143 -1.54 -6.72 -4.59
CA GLU A 143 -1.39 -5.43 -3.93
C GLU A 143 -2.42 -5.28 -2.82
N ALA A 144 -3.65 -5.77 -3.01
CA ALA A 144 -4.68 -5.81 -1.98
C ALA A 144 -4.26 -6.70 -0.80
N LYS A 145 -3.66 -7.86 -1.06
CA LYS A 145 -3.09 -8.73 -0.01
C LYS A 145 -1.97 -8.05 0.76
N GLU A 146 -1.08 -7.36 0.04
CA GLU A 146 0.01 -6.62 0.68
C GLU A 146 -0.54 -5.46 1.54
N ALA A 147 -1.50 -4.70 1.03
CA ALA A 147 -2.18 -3.66 1.79
C ALA A 147 -2.82 -4.21 3.08
N MET A 148 -3.50 -5.36 3.01
CA MET A 148 -4.06 -6.03 4.18
C MET A 148 -2.99 -6.38 5.24
N ARG A 149 -1.83 -6.89 4.82
CA ARG A 149 -0.71 -7.12 5.74
C ARG A 149 -0.29 -5.83 6.42
N TRP A 150 -0.18 -4.73 5.67
CA TRP A 150 0.15 -3.42 6.21
C TRP A 150 -0.91 -2.88 7.17
N VAL A 151 -2.21 -3.14 6.95
CA VAL A 151 -3.28 -2.78 7.90
C VAL A 151 -3.10 -3.50 9.25
N VAL A 152 -2.72 -4.78 9.24
CA VAL A 152 -2.43 -5.53 10.47
C VAL A 152 -1.14 -5.02 11.11
N LYS A 153 -0.11 -4.84 10.30
CA LYS A 153 1.23 -4.40 10.72
C LYS A 153 1.25 -3.02 11.36
N THR A 154 0.45 -2.08 10.85
CA THR A 154 0.33 -0.71 11.39
C THR A 154 -0.69 -0.60 12.51
N GLY A 155 -1.56 -1.60 12.68
CA GLY A 155 -2.58 -1.62 13.73
C GLY A 155 -3.72 -0.62 13.49
N VAL A 156 -3.88 -0.13 12.26
CA VAL A 156 -4.96 0.81 11.89
C VAL A 156 -6.32 0.18 12.18
N ASP A 157 -7.17 0.89 12.91
CA ASP A 157 -8.56 0.51 13.08
C ASP A 157 -9.36 0.92 11.84
N VAL A 158 -9.71 -0.06 11.02
CA VAL A 158 -10.45 0.11 9.76
C VAL A 158 -11.82 0.78 9.99
N SER A 159 -12.43 0.54 11.14
CA SER A 159 -13.79 1.01 11.45
C SER A 159 -13.85 2.49 11.84
N SER A 160 -12.74 3.06 12.31
CA SER A 160 -12.62 4.48 12.67
C SER A 160 -11.99 5.35 11.57
N GLN A 161 -11.57 4.78 10.45
CA GLN A 161 -11.04 5.55 9.33
C GLN A 161 -12.13 6.35 8.60
N PRO A 162 -11.81 7.55 8.08
CA PRO A 162 -12.73 8.30 7.23
C PRO A 162 -13.02 7.52 5.93
N LEU A 163 -14.28 7.55 5.51
CA LEU A 163 -14.73 6.97 4.24
C LEU A 163 -14.42 7.94 3.09
N GLU A 164 -13.18 7.85 2.60
CA GLU A 164 -12.71 8.56 1.41
C GLU A 164 -13.30 8.01 0.10
N ASP A 165 -13.13 8.75 -0.99
CA ASP A 165 -13.73 8.45 -2.30
C ASP A 165 -13.35 7.08 -2.87
N GLU A 166 -12.19 6.53 -2.51
CA GLU A 166 -11.77 5.20 -2.97
C GLU A 166 -12.70 4.09 -2.45
N TRP A 167 -13.31 4.27 -1.28
CA TRP A 167 -14.23 3.30 -0.69
C TRP A 167 -15.57 3.19 -1.43
N LYS A 168 -15.93 4.18 -2.25
CA LYS A 168 -17.18 4.16 -3.04
C LYS A 168 -17.25 2.97 -3.99
N TYR A 169 -16.10 2.43 -4.38
CA TYR A 169 -15.97 1.30 -5.30
C TYR A 169 -15.88 -0.06 -4.59
N VAL A 170 -15.74 -0.06 -3.26
CA VAL A 170 -15.65 -1.27 -2.45
C VAL A 170 -17.05 -1.65 -1.97
N SER A 171 -17.46 -2.89 -2.24
CA SER A 171 -18.75 -3.38 -1.76
C SER A 171 -18.77 -3.45 -0.22
N ALA A 172 -19.94 -3.25 0.38
CA ALA A 172 -20.10 -3.43 1.83
C ALA A 172 -19.70 -4.84 2.30
N TRP A 173 -19.85 -5.85 1.44
CA TRP A 173 -19.40 -7.20 1.71
C TRP A 173 -17.87 -7.28 1.85
N GLU A 174 -17.14 -6.69 0.90
CA GLU A 174 -15.68 -6.70 0.92
C GLU A 174 -15.13 -5.87 2.09
N TYR A 175 -15.74 -4.73 2.40
CA TYR A 175 -15.38 -3.95 3.58
C TYR A 175 -15.50 -4.77 4.87
N ARG A 176 -16.64 -5.44 5.09
CA ARG A 176 -16.85 -6.31 6.26
C ARG A 176 -15.92 -7.52 6.27
N ARG A 177 -15.55 -8.02 5.08
CA ARG A 177 -14.57 -9.09 4.93
C ARG A 177 -13.19 -8.62 5.38
N LEU A 178 -12.76 -7.43 5.00
CA LEU A 178 -11.51 -6.81 5.47
C LEU A 178 -11.53 -6.68 7.00
N GLU A 179 -12.55 -6.08 7.59
CA GLU A 179 -12.66 -5.93 9.04
C GLU A 179 -12.58 -7.28 9.78
N LYS A 180 -13.34 -8.27 9.28
CA LYS A 180 -13.33 -9.62 9.82
C LYS A 180 -11.94 -10.23 9.73
N TRP A 181 -11.28 -10.10 8.58
CA TRP A 181 -9.94 -10.64 8.36
C TRP A 181 -8.92 -9.98 9.28
N VAL A 182 -8.91 -8.65 9.40
CA VAL A 182 -8.02 -7.92 10.31
C VAL A 182 -8.22 -8.38 11.75
N ARG A 183 -9.47 -8.49 12.20
CA ARG A 183 -9.80 -8.97 13.56
C ARG A 183 -9.34 -10.42 13.80
N GLU A 184 -9.60 -11.32 12.85
CA GLU A 184 -9.20 -12.72 12.97
C GLU A 184 -7.68 -12.88 12.95
N THR A 185 -6.98 -12.16 12.08
CA THR A 185 -5.52 -12.16 12.02
C THR A 185 -4.92 -11.62 13.32
N ARG A 186 -5.43 -10.49 13.82
CA ARG A 186 -5.01 -9.94 15.12
C ARG A 186 -5.19 -10.97 16.24
N LYS A 187 -6.37 -11.59 16.33
CA LYS A 187 -6.62 -12.66 17.31
C LYS A 187 -5.62 -13.81 17.19
N ARG A 188 -5.33 -14.27 15.98
CA ARG A 188 -4.32 -15.33 15.74
C ARG A 188 -2.93 -14.89 16.22
N VAL A 189 -2.52 -13.66 15.96
CA VAL A 189 -1.24 -13.12 16.46
C VAL A 189 -1.22 -13.12 18.00
N ALA A 190 -2.29 -12.69 18.65
CA ALA A 190 -2.39 -12.72 20.11
C ALA A 190 -2.34 -14.14 20.68
N ASP A 191 -3.05 -15.09 20.07
CA ASP A 191 -3.05 -16.50 20.45
C ASP A 191 -1.65 -17.12 20.26
N THR A 192 -0.98 -16.81 19.15
CA THR A 192 0.40 -17.20 18.86
C THR A 192 1.33 -16.67 19.95
N VAL A 193 1.32 -15.37 20.24
CA VAL A 193 2.16 -14.77 21.28
C VAL A 193 1.88 -15.42 22.64
N THR A 194 0.62 -15.66 22.98
CA THR A 194 0.24 -16.30 24.25
C THR A 194 0.80 -17.72 24.39
N THR A 195 0.82 -18.49 23.31
CA THR A 195 1.25 -19.89 23.31
C THR A 195 2.76 -20.06 23.08
N TRP A 196 3.39 -19.12 22.37
CA TRP A 196 4.80 -19.16 21.95
C TRP A 196 5.75 -19.32 23.13
N PHE A 197 5.58 -18.50 24.19
CA PHE A 197 6.41 -18.60 25.40
C PHE A 197 6.33 -19.97 26.05
N ARG A 198 5.15 -20.58 26.10
CA ARG A 198 4.98 -21.91 26.71
C ARG A 198 5.64 -23.01 25.89
N GLN A 199 5.63 -22.90 24.57
CA GLN A 199 6.26 -23.85 23.68
C GLN A 199 7.79 -23.76 23.74
N GLN A 200 8.32 -22.55 23.98
CA GLN A 200 9.77 -22.26 24.01
C GLN A 200 10.35 -22.08 25.43
N LEU A 201 9.56 -22.38 26.48
CA LEU A 201 9.90 -22.23 27.90
C LEU A 201 11.26 -22.81 28.30
N ALA A 202 11.71 -23.87 27.61
CA ALA A 202 12.99 -24.52 27.88
C ALA A 202 14.21 -23.75 27.37
N GLN A 203 14.03 -22.86 26.39
CA GLN A 203 15.11 -22.13 25.70
C GLN A 203 15.15 -20.64 26.06
N LEU A 204 14.15 -20.17 26.81
CA LEU A 204 13.97 -18.76 27.11
C LEU A 204 14.82 -18.26 28.28
N PRO A 205 15.46 -17.08 28.14
CA PRO A 205 16.13 -16.42 29.25
C PRO A 205 15.15 -16.10 30.39
N THR A 206 15.39 -16.65 31.57
CA THR A 206 14.58 -16.39 32.76
C THR A 206 14.94 -15.05 33.40
N CYS A 207 13.95 -14.36 33.96
CA CYS A 207 14.18 -13.27 34.91
C CYS A 207 14.58 -13.86 36.26
N MET A 208 15.74 -13.46 36.78
CA MET A 208 16.28 -13.95 38.05
C MET A 208 15.32 -13.77 39.25
N GLU A 209 14.44 -12.76 39.20
CA GLU A 209 13.48 -12.47 40.27
C GLU A 209 12.13 -13.17 40.07
N CYS A 210 11.69 -13.38 38.83
CA CYS A 210 10.35 -13.91 38.56
C CYS A 210 10.32 -15.43 38.40
N ASN A 211 11.32 -15.98 37.70
CA ASN A 211 11.37 -17.39 37.31
C ASN A 211 12.80 -17.95 37.29
N GLY A 212 13.72 -17.33 38.03
CA GLY A 212 15.09 -17.80 38.22
C GLY A 212 15.21 -18.97 39.22
N SER A 213 14.20 -19.15 40.09
CA SER A 213 14.13 -20.27 41.02
C SER A 213 13.71 -21.56 40.34
N LEU A 214 14.25 -22.72 40.77
CA LEU A 214 13.87 -24.03 40.24
C LEU A 214 12.37 -24.33 40.38
N TYR A 215 11.73 -23.79 41.43
CA TYR A 215 10.30 -23.97 41.68
C TYR A 215 9.40 -23.13 40.76
N GLN A 216 9.92 -22.01 40.25
CA GLN A 216 9.18 -21.05 39.42
C GLN A 216 9.66 -21.05 37.97
N ARG A 217 10.55 -21.98 37.58
CA ARG A 217 11.19 -21.99 36.26
C ARG A 217 10.22 -22.15 35.08
N ARG A 218 9.00 -22.64 35.35
CA ARG A 218 7.93 -22.79 34.36
C ARG A 218 6.98 -21.59 34.32
N ASP A 219 7.13 -20.65 35.25
CA ASP A 219 6.30 -19.45 35.31
C ASP A 219 6.80 -18.43 34.29
N GLU A 220 5.86 -17.64 33.79
CA GLU A 220 6.15 -16.52 32.89
C GLU A 220 6.66 -15.32 33.71
N PRO A 221 7.72 -14.63 33.26
CA PRO A 221 8.21 -13.46 33.96
C PRO A 221 7.17 -12.32 33.89
N LYS A 222 7.15 -11.43 34.88
CA LYS A 222 6.15 -10.36 34.96
C LYS A 222 6.10 -9.49 33.70
N TRP A 223 7.26 -9.20 33.08
CA TRP A 223 7.30 -8.44 31.83
C TRP A 223 6.57 -9.14 30.69
N TRP A 224 6.61 -10.48 30.62
CA TRP A 224 5.91 -11.23 29.59
C TRP A 224 4.39 -11.20 29.77
N LEU A 225 3.93 -11.25 31.03
CA LEU A 225 2.52 -11.09 31.35
C LEU A 225 2.01 -9.71 30.95
N GLU A 226 2.77 -8.66 31.27
CA GLU A 226 2.44 -7.29 30.89
C GLU A 226 2.53 -7.08 29.37
N PHE A 227 3.52 -7.67 28.70
CA PHE A 227 3.64 -7.70 27.25
C PHE A 227 2.36 -8.27 26.60
N LYS A 228 1.93 -9.48 27.00
CA LYS A 228 0.70 -10.10 26.49
C LYS A 228 -0.55 -9.27 26.75
N LYS A 229 -0.66 -8.68 27.94
CA LYS A 229 -1.79 -7.82 28.30
C LYS A 229 -1.86 -6.62 27.35
N ARG A 230 -0.76 -5.88 27.21
CA ARG A 230 -0.68 -4.71 26.32
C ARG A 230 -0.87 -5.08 24.86
N MET A 231 -0.34 -6.22 24.41
CA MET A 231 -0.58 -6.75 23.08
C MET A 231 -2.08 -6.91 22.79
N ASN A 232 -2.82 -7.50 23.73
CA ASN A 232 -4.27 -7.68 23.61
C ASN A 232 -5.04 -6.36 23.62
N GLU A 233 -4.61 -5.39 24.43
CA GLU A 233 -5.21 -4.04 24.49
C GLU A 233 -4.91 -3.21 23.23
N ALA A 234 -3.67 -3.28 22.73
CA ALA A 234 -3.21 -2.61 21.51
C ALA A 234 -3.91 -3.12 20.23
N GLN A 235 -4.52 -4.30 20.25
CA GLN A 235 -5.32 -4.79 19.13
C GLN A 235 -6.58 -3.96 18.86
N GLY A 236 -7.03 -3.18 19.86
CA GLY A 236 -8.20 -2.30 19.77
C GLY A 236 -7.88 -0.80 19.66
N VAL A 237 -6.63 -0.39 19.91
CA VAL A 237 -6.26 1.02 20.02
C VAL A 237 -4.92 1.24 19.34
N GLY A 238 -4.93 1.72 18.08
CA GLY A 238 -3.88 2.34 17.25
C GLY A 238 -2.38 2.34 17.65
N MET A 239 -1.89 1.37 18.42
CA MET A 239 -0.53 1.26 18.93
C MET A 239 0.32 0.48 17.92
N GLY A 240 0.57 1.09 16.75
CA GLY A 240 1.65 0.70 15.83
C GLY A 240 1.65 -0.74 15.27
N GLY A 241 0.55 -1.49 15.44
CA GLY A 241 0.42 -2.89 15.05
C GLY A 241 1.59 -3.78 15.50
N THR A 242 1.90 -4.83 14.74
CA THR A 242 2.96 -5.79 15.12
C THR A 242 4.34 -5.15 15.17
N ASP A 243 4.62 -4.14 14.36
CA ASP A 243 5.95 -3.50 14.33
C ASP A 243 6.24 -2.72 15.62
N GLY A 244 5.28 -1.88 16.06
CA GLY A 244 5.43 -1.07 17.27
C GLY A 244 5.56 -1.91 18.54
N MET A 245 4.96 -3.09 18.57
CA MET A 245 4.97 -4.01 19.73
C MET A 245 6.35 -4.58 20.05
N PHE A 246 7.27 -4.66 19.09
CA PHE A 246 8.63 -5.16 19.31
C PHE A 246 9.68 -4.04 19.38
N GLU A 247 9.27 -2.77 19.34
CA GLU A 247 10.20 -1.64 19.51
C GLU A 247 10.67 -1.52 20.96
N MET A 248 11.90 -1.01 21.13
CA MET A 248 12.49 -0.80 22.45
C MET A 248 11.72 0.20 23.32
N SER A 249 11.03 1.16 22.70
CA SER A 249 10.12 2.11 23.36
C SER A 249 8.98 1.36 24.05
N PHE A 250 8.28 0.48 23.31
CA PHE A 250 7.20 -0.34 23.83
C PHE A 250 7.68 -1.30 24.93
N LEU A 251 8.80 -1.99 24.69
CA LEU A 251 9.38 -2.92 25.67
C LEU A 251 9.82 -2.20 26.96
N ALA A 252 10.34 -0.97 26.86
CA ALA A 252 10.68 -0.16 28.03
C ALA A 252 9.45 0.17 28.88
N ASP A 253 8.32 0.51 28.25
CA ASP A 253 7.06 0.75 28.96
C ASP A 253 6.50 -0.53 29.61
N VAL A 254 6.62 -1.68 28.93
CA VAL A 254 6.29 -2.99 29.51
C VAL A 254 7.11 -3.26 30.76
N VAL A 255 8.43 -3.04 30.72
CA VAL A 255 9.31 -3.24 31.86
C VAL A 255 8.98 -2.29 33.01
N LYS A 256 8.67 -1.02 32.70
CA LYS A 256 8.28 -0.02 33.68
C LYS A 256 7.01 -0.42 34.43
N GLU A 257 6.00 -0.91 33.71
CA GLU A 257 4.70 -1.26 34.28
C GLU A 257 4.67 -2.63 34.99
N CYS A 258 5.51 -3.58 34.55
CA CYS A 258 5.51 -4.93 35.13
C CYS A 258 5.97 -4.99 36.61
N GLY A 259 6.54 -3.90 37.13
CA GLY A 259 6.88 -3.74 38.56
C GLY A 259 8.00 -4.67 39.06
N CYS A 260 8.83 -5.21 38.16
CA CYS A 260 9.98 -6.06 38.53
C CYS A 260 11.32 -5.36 38.23
N PRO A 261 12.22 -5.19 39.22
CA PRO A 261 13.48 -4.48 39.04
C PRO A 261 14.49 -5.21 38.13
N ARG A 262 14.29 -6.50 37.86
CA ARG A 262 15.21 -7.35 37.09
C ARG A 262 14.68 -7.68 35.68
N CYS A 263 13.44 -7.33 35.37
CA CYS A 263 12.84 -7.67 34.08
C CYS A 263 13.51 -6.96 32.90
N ALA A 264 14.10 -5.78 33.10
CA ALA A 264 14.88 -5.08 32.07
C ALA A 264 15.98 -5.97 31.48
N GLY A 265 16.78 -6.63 32.33
CA GLY A 265 17.84 -7.53 31.88
C GLY A 265 17.30 -8.77 31.16
N SER A 266 16.19 -9.32 31.64
CA SER A 266 15.52 -10.47 30.99
C SER A 266 15.05 -10.13 29.58
N VAL A 267 14.47 -8.94 29.37
CA VAL A 267 14.06 -8.46 28.03
C VAL A 267 15.26 -8.32 27.11
N MET A 268 16.36 -7.69 27.57
CA MET A 268 17.57 -7.50 26.76
C MET A 268 18.19 -8.81 26.30
N ILE A 269 18.24 -9.82 27.17
CA ILE A 269 18.78 -11.14 26.81
C ILE A 269 17.80 -11.91 25.90
N SER A 270 16.51 -11.58 25.95
CA SER A 270 15.47 -12.18 25.10
C SER A 270 15.36 -11.52 23.71
N ALA A 271 16.24 -10.58 23.34
CA ALA A 271 16.15 -9.83 22.08
C ALA A 271 16.08 -10.75 20.85
N GLN A 272 16.97 -11.74 20.76
CA GLN A 272 16.98 -12.71 19.66
C GLN A 272 15.65 -13.48 19.56
N TYR A 273 15.09 -13.87 20.70
CA TYR A 273 13.81 -14.57 20.76
C TYR A 273 12.64 -13.68 20.33
N LEU A 274 12.65 -12.40 20.72
CA LEU A 274 11.64 -11.45 20.29
C LEU A 274 11.71 -11.20 18.77
N HIS A 275 12.92 -11.22 18.18
CA HIS A 275 13.10 -11.20 16.73
C HIS A 275 12.54 -12.45 16.05
N GLU A 276 12.78 -13.64 16.60
CA GLU A 276 12.24 -14.90 16.07
C GLU A 276 10.71 -14.95 16.15
N LEU A 277 10.13 -14.51 17.28
CA LEU A 277 8.69 -14.38 17.42
C LEU A 277 8.11 -13.39 16.40
N LYS A 278 8.74 -12.23 16.22
CA LYS A 278 8.31 -11.25 15.23
C LYS A 278 8.35 -11.85 13.82
N ALA A 279 9.44 -12.51 13.44
CA ALA A 279 9.58 -13.18 12.14
C ALA A 279 8.60 -14.34 11.95
N TYR A 280 8.09 -14.95 13.02
CA TYR A 280 7.06 -15.98 12.96
C TYR A 280 5.64 -15.39 12.80
N ILE A 281 5.43 -14.15 13.26
CA ILE A 281 4.16 -13.42 13.17
C ILE A 281 3.98 -12.76 11.80
N ASP A 282 5.05 -12.17 11.26
CA ASP A 282 5.08 -11.47 9.96
C ASP A 282 4.99 -12.45 8.76
#